data_AF-A0A3N5IUV4-F1
#
_entry.id   AF-A0A3N5IUV4-F1
#
_cell.length_a   1.000
_cell.length_b   1.000
_cell.length_c   1.000
_cell.angle_alpha   90.00
_cell.angle_beta   90.00
_cell.angle_gamma   90.00
#
_symmetry.space_group_name_H-M   'P 1'
#
loop_
_entity.id
_entity.type
_entity.pdbx_description
1 polymer ?
#
loop_
_entity_poly.entity_id
_entity_poly.type
_entity_poly.pdbx_seq_one_letter_code
_entity_poly.pdbx_strand_id
1 'polypeptide(L)' 'MNPTTYRVVRHARSGEVWIFRVEADVLTGACGPMQNREIPPQLSDLAYEDHPDDLDWIIRSWEHFEVLPSR' A
#
# COMPACT_ATOMS: atom_id res chain seq x y z
N MET A 1 -20.06 -8.04 3.25
CA MET A 1 -18.64 -7.73 3.44
C MET A 1 -18.06 -7.43 2.09
N ASN A 2 -17.51 -6.24 1.89
CA ASN A 2 -16.77 -5.94 0.67
C ASN A 2 -15.47 -6.76 0.67
N PRO A 3 -15.00 -7.28 -0.47
CA PRO A 3 -13.72 -7.98 -0.52
C PRO A 3 -12.59 -6.99 -0.18
N THR A 4 -11.83 -7.32 0.86
CA THR A 4 -10.58 -6.63 1.20
C THR A 4 -9.44 -7.32 0.45
N THR A 5 -8.67 -6.54 -0.30
CA THR A 5 -7.46 -6.97 -1.00
C THR A 5 -6.29 -6.10 -0.56
N TYR A 6 -5.08 -6.65 -0.63
CA TYR A 6 -3.87 -5.93 -0.27
C TYR A 6 -2.97 -5.82 -1.49
N ARG A 7 -2.50 -4.61 -1.80
CA ARG A 7 -1.57 -4.37 -2.90
C ARG A 7 -0.24 -3.91 -2.33
N VAL A 8 0.82 -4.62 -2.68
CA VAL A 8 2.17 -4.18 -2.37
C VAL A 8 2.66 -3.35 -3.54
N VAL A 9 3.15 -2.15 -3.27
CA VAL A 9 3.71 -1.27 -4.29
C VAL A 9 5.09 -0.78 -3.87
N ARG A 10 5.88 -0.35 -4.84
CA ARG A 10 7.18 0.28 -4.63
C ARG A 10 7.24 1.62 -5.34
N HIS A 11 7.61 2.66 -4.62
CA HIS A 11 7.85 3.97 -5.23
C HIS A 11 9.13 3.91 -6.08
N ALA A 12 9.03 4.18 -7.37
CA ALA A 12 10.10 4.00 -8.35
C ALA A 12 11.34 4.88 -8.06
N ARG A 13 11.14 6.07 -7.46
CA ARG A 13 12.23 7.02 -7.20
C ARG A 13 12.93 6.81 -5.86
N SER A 14 12.18 6.56 -4.79
CA SER A 14 12.75 6.38 -3.44
C SER A 14 13.05 4.92 -3.12
N GLY A 15 12.45 3.98 -3.85
CA GLY A 15 12.53 2.55 -3.55
C GLY A 15 11.70 2.13 -2.33
N GLU A 16 10.93 3.05 -1.74
CA GLU A 16 10.09 2.77 -0.58
C GLU A 16 8.97 1.80 -0.94
N VAL A 17 8.76 0.80 -0.09
CA VAL A 17 7.68 -0.18 -0.25
C VAL A 17 6.49 0.26 0.60
N TRP A 18 5.31 0.19 0.01
CA TRP A 18 4.05 0.49 0.67
C TRP A 18 3.07 -0.65 0.46
N ILE A 19 2.17 -0.82 1.41
CA ILE A 19 1.12 -1.84 1.37
C ILE A 19 -0.21 -1.13 1.52
N PHE A 20 -1.10 -1.37 0.57
CA PHE A 20 -2.37 -0.68 0.46
C PHE A 20 -3.51 -1.64 0.72
N ARG A 21 -4.39 -1.28 1.66
CA ARG A 21 -5.67 -1.94 1.89
C ARG A 21 -6.67 -1.38 0.90
N VAL A 22 -7.23 -2.26 0.08
CA VAL A 22 -8.22 -1.92 -0.94
C VAL A 22 -9.51 -2.67 -0.65
N GLU A 23 -10.58 -1.95 -0.37
CA GLU A 23 -11.91 -2.49 -0.10
C GLU A 23 -12.87 -2.07 -1.20
N ALA A 24 -13.45 -3.04 -1.92
CA ALA A 24 -14.34 -2.77 -3.05
C ALA A 24 -13.76 -1.73 -4.06
N ASP A 25 -12.47 -1.88 -4.40
CA ASP A 25 -11.72 -0.99 -5.31
C ASP A 25 -11.45 0.43 -4.77
N VAL A 26 -11.68 0.65 -3.48
CA VAL A 26 -11.34 1.90 -2.80
C VAL A 26 -10.09 1.69 -1.97
N LEU A 27 -9.09 2.56 -2.13
CA LEU A 27 -7.94 2.63 -1.23
C LEU A 27 -8.44 3.12 0.14
N THR A 28 -8.47 2.23 1.13
CA THR A 28 -8.99 2.54 2.47
C THR A 28 -7.90 2.57 3.53
N GLY A 29 -6.64 2.33 3.19
CA GLY A 29 -5.55 2.44 4.15
C GLY A 29 -4.19 2.16 3.53
N ALA A 30 -3.15 2.73 4.13
CA ALA A 30 -1.77 2.53 3.71
C ALA A 30 -0.89 2.11 4.89
N CYS A 31 0.12 1.29 4.62
CA CYS A 31 1.12 0.86 5.58
C CYS A 31 2.50 1.02 4.93
N GLY A 32 3.36 1.86 5.51
CA GLY A 32 4.66 2.23 4.96
C GLY A 32 5.08 3.65 5.37
N PRO A 33 6.22 4.16 4.86
CA PRO A 33 7.16 3.50 3.96
C PRO A 33 7.99 2.43 4.68
N MET A 34 8.08 1.24 4.10
CA MET A 34 8.95 0.18 4.59
C MET A 34 10.33 0.31 3.94
N GLN A 35 11.37 0.44 4.76
CA GLN A 35 12.76 0.49 4.31
C GLN A 35 13.24 -0.91 3.90
N ASN A 36 12.84 -1.39 2.71
CA ASN A 36 13.35 -2.59 2.02
C ASN A 36 13.40 -3.89 2.86
N ARG A 37 12.80 -3.89 4.05
CA ARG A 37 12.73 -5.00 4.98
C ARG A 37 11.49 -5.80 4.63
N GLU A 38 11.73 -7.08 4.48
CA GLU A 38 10.82 -8.18 4.20
C GLU A 38 9.34 -7.82 4.34
N ILE A 39 8.62 -7.86 3.21
CA ILE A 39 7.16 -7.77 3.21
C ILE A 39 6.64 -8.86 4.15
N PRO A 40 5.88 -8.51 5.19
CA PRO A 40 5.40 -9.49 6.15
C PRO A 40 4.48 -10.51 5.47
N PRO A 41 4.51 -11.77 5.90
CA PRO A 41 3.76 -12.85 5.25
C PRO A 41 2.24 -12.69 5.37
N GLN A 42 1.78 -11.92 6.36
CA GLN A 42 0.38 -11.67 6.65
C GLN A 42 0.07 -10.18 6.54
N LEU A 43 -0.45 -9.77 5.39
CA LEU A 43 -0.76 -8.38 5.09
C LEU A 43 -1.98 -7.87 5.87
N SER A 44 -2.87 -8.77 6.30
CA SER A 44 -4.07 -8.43 7.06
C SER A 44 -3.80 -7.96 8.48
N ASP A 45 -2.68 -8.37 9.08
CA ASP A 45 -2.32 -8.05 10.46
C ASP A 45 -1.53 -6.74 10.58
N LEU A 46 -1.33 -6.03 9.48
CA LEU A 46 -0.64 -4.75 9.48
C LEU A 46 -1.51 -3.61 9.99
N ALA A 47 -0.85 -2.66 10.65
CA ALA A 47 -1.47 -1.39 10.98
C ALA A 47 -1.57 -0.54 9.72
N TYR A 48 -2.79 -0.39 9.21
CA TYR A 48 -3.10 0.53 8.11
C TYR A 48 -3.53 1.86 8.70
N GLU A 49 -2.91 2.92 8.20
CA GLU A 49 -3.28 4.29 8.52
C GLU A 49 -4.34 4.77 7.53
N ASP A 50 -5.41 5.35 8.09
CA ASP A 50 -6.54 5.92 7.35
C ASP A 50 -6.34 7.43 7.14
N HIS A 51 -5.10 7.91 7.08
CA HIS A 51 -4.78 9.34 6.94
C HIS A 51 -5.15 9.83 5.54
N PRO A 52 -6.22 10.63 5.38
CA PRO A 52 -6.74 10.98 4.06
C PRO A 52 -5.74 11.78 3.22
N ASP A 53 -4.89 12.59 3.87
CA ASP A 53 -3.85 13.36 3.18
C ASP A 53 -2.77 12.46 2.56
N ASP A 54 -2.35 11.41 3.27
CA ASP A 54 -1.35 10.46 2.77
C ASP A 54 -1.93 9.61 1.64
N LEU A 55 -3.19 9.17 1.79
CA LEU A 55 -3.91 8.43 0.76
C LEU A 55 -4.12 9.27 -0.50
N ASP A 56 -4.49 10.54 -0.37
CA ASP A 56 -4.63 11.47 -1.51
C ASP A 56 -3.29 11.69 -2.21
N TRP A 57 -2.20 11.88 -1.45
CA TRP A 57 -0.86 11.99 -2.00
C TRP A 57 -0.43 10.72 -2.76
N ILE A 58 -0.69 9.53 -2.21
CA ILE A 58 -0.43 8.23 -2.85
C ILE A 58 -1.20 8.12 -4.17
N ILE A 59 -2.50 8.45 -4.16
CA ILE A 59 -3.36 8.39 -5.35
C ILE A 59 -2.83 9.35 -6.44
N ARG A 60 -2.45 10.58 -6.07
CA ARG A 60 -1.87 11.55 -7.01
C ARG A 60 -0.53 11.10 -7.56
N SER A 61 0.25 10.39 -6.76
CA SER A 61 1.60 9.93 -7.12
C SER A 61 1.59 8.50 -7.69
N TRP A 62 0.42 7.92 -7.99
CA TRP A 62 0.28 6.51 -8.36
C TRP A 62 1.13 6.11 -9.58
N GLU A 63 1.32 7.01 -10.54
CA GLU A 63 2.18 6.78 -11.71
C GLU A 63 3.65 6.54 -11.35
N HIS A 64 4.08 6.94 -10.16
CA HIS A 64 5.42 6.70 -9.63
C HIS A 64 5.53 5.42 -8.81
N PHE A 65 4.43 4.67 -8.66
CA PHE A 65 4.43 3.39 -7.96
C PHE A 65 4.38 2.22 -8.94
N GLU A 66 5.21 1.22 -8.67
CA GLU A 66 5.19 -0.08 -9.35
C GLU A 66 4.48 -1.08 -8.45
N VAL A 67 3.47 -1.79 -8.98
CA VAL A 67 2.82 -2.88 -8.26
C VAL A 67 3.77 -4.09 -8.21
N LEU A 68 4.10 -4.53 -7.00
CA LEU A 68 4.91 -5.73 -6.80
C LEU A 68 4.02 -6.98 -6.80
N PRO A 69 4.48 -8.11 -7.36
CA PRO A 69 3.75 -9.36 -7.27
C PRO A 69 3.68 -9.79 -5.80
N SER A 70 2.47 -9.90 -5.26
CA SER A 70 2.21 -10.58 -3.99
C SER A 70 2.53 -12.07 -4.18
N ARG A 71 3.54 -12.57 -3.47
CA ARG A 71 3.91 -13.99 -3.44
C ARG A 71 2.93 -14.80 -2.59
#